data_AF-A0ABD4S8S2-F1
#
_entry.id   AF-A0ABD4S8S2-F1
#
_cell.length_a   1.000
_cell.length_b   1.000
_cell.length_c   1.000
_cell.angle_alpha   90.00
_cell.angle_beta   90.00
_cell.angle_gamma   90.00
#
_symmetry.space_group_name_H-M   'P 1'
#
loop_
_entity.id
_entity.type
_entity.pdbx_description
1 polymer ?
#
loop_
_entity_poly.entity_id
_entity_poly.type
_entity_poly.pdbx_seq_one_letter_code
_entity_poly.pdbx_strand_id
1 'polypeptide(L)'
;MIYLGNLMDTEEQNIKYVGMIHYKPTLLSDEDLKQGILIESLPTQKYVENKEAKLFINIDTKEVFYRYTDIKSSIEDKVNSTEQTIADLTFQLMSNGVI
;
A
#
# COMPACT_ATOMS: atom_id res chain seq x y z
N MET A 1 -10.72 -6.50 -6.11
CA MET A 1 -9.36 -6.69 -6.65
C MET A 1 -8.53 -5.48 -6.26
N ILE A 2 -7.37 -5.71 -5.66
CA ILE A 2 -6.42 -4.70 -5.20
C ILE A 2 -5.11 -4.99 -5.91
N TYR A 3 -4.45 -3.95 -6.42
CA TYR A 3 -3.15 -4.04 -7.06
C TYR A 3 -2.04 -3.71 -6.06
N LEU A 4 -1.02 -4.57 -6.04
CA LEU A 4 0.21 -4.38 -5.29
C LEU A 4 1.34 -4.13 -6.29
N GLY A 5 1.88 -2.92 -6.26
CA GLY A 5 2.97 -2.49 -7.13
C GLY A 5 4.23 -2.16 -6.32
N ASN A 6 5.28 -1.81 -7.05
CA ASN A 6 6.58 -1.45 -6.47
C ASN A 6 7.09 -2.53 -5.51
N LEU A 7 7.13 -3.77 -6.02
CA LEU A 7 7.55 -4.96 -5.28
C LEU A 7 9.07 -4.96 -5.12
N MET A 8 9.55 -4.64 -3.92
CA MET A 8 10.98 -4.61 -3.62
C MET A 8 11.45 -5.95 -3.06
N ASP A 9 12.64 -6.36 -3.44
CA ASP A 9 13.33 -7.51 -2.86
C ASP A 9 13.57 -7.34 -1.36
N THR A 10 13.44 -8.45 -0.63
CA THR A 10 13.76 -8.52 0.80
C THR A 10 14.86 -9.55 1.03
N GLU A 11 15.27 -9.73 2.29
CA GLU A 11 16.22 -10.79 2.67
C GLU A 11 15.71 -12.19 2.30
N GLU A 12 14.39 -12.36 2.23
CA GLU A 12 13.75 -13.59 1.77
C GLU A 12 13.37 -13.45 0.29
N GLN A 13 13.95 -14.31 -0.56
CA GLN A 13 13.71 -14.29 -2.02
C GLN A 13 12.23 -14.44 -2.40
N ASN A 14 11.47 -15.18 -1.58
CA ASN A 14 10.06 -15.47 -1.80
C ASN A 14 9.15 -14.36 -1.26
N ILE A 15 9.70 -13.43 -0.48
CA ILE A 15 8.95 -12.34 0.14
C ILE A 15 9.34 -11.03 -0.54
N LYS A 16 8.33 -10.33 -1.05
CA LYS A 16 8.50 -8.99 -1.62
C LYS A 16 7.84 -7.97 -0.70
N TYR A 17 8.50 -6.84 -0.51
CA TYR A 17 7.94 -5.69 0.16
C TYR A 17 7.05 -4.92 -0.81
N VAL A 18 5.84 -4.56 -0.37
CA VAL A 18 4.88 -3.83 -1.20
C VAL A 18 5.05 -2.34 -0.97
N GLY A 19 5.61 -1.65 -1.96
CA GLY A 19 5.81 -0.19 -1.91
C GLY A 19 4.60 0.62 -2.36
N MET A 20 3.65 0.03 -3.08
CA MET A 20 2.47 0.72 -3.61
C MET A 20 1.23 -0.16 -3.56
N ILE A 21 0.12 0.39 -3.06
CA ILE A 21 -1.17 -0.29 -2.99
C ILE A 21 -2.18 0.56 -3.76
N HIS A 22 -2.87 -0.06 -4.72
CA HIS A 22 -3.88 0.60 -5.53
C HIS A 22 -5.21 -0.16 -5.49
N TYR A 23 -6.24 0.44 -4.89
CA TYR A 23 -7.54 -0.21 -4.66
C TYR A 23 -8.44 -0.28 -5.89
N LYS A 24 -8.11 0.46 -6.96
CA LYS A 24 -8.84 0.46 -8.24
C LYS A 24 -7.92 0.06 -9.39
N PRO A 25 -7.57 -1.23 -9.55
CA PRO A 25 -6.67 -1.68 -10.62
C PRO A 25 -7.19 -1.34 -12.03
N THR A 26 -8.50 -1.17 -12.21
CA THR A 26 -9.12 -0.80 -13.50
C THR A 26 -8.70 0.58 -14.02
N LEU A 27 -8.06 1.41 -13.19
CA LEU A 27 -7.52 2.72 -13.59
C LEU A 27 -6.07 2.64 -14.07
N LEU A 28 -5.40 1.50 -13.87
CA LEU A 28 -4.03 1.28 -14.28
C LEU A 28 -3.98 0.73 -15.71
N SER A 29 -2.89 1.03 -16.42
CA SER A 29 -2.67 0.48 -17.76
C SER A 29 -2.35 -1.01 -17.67
N ASP A 30 -2.59 -1.74 -18.77
CA ASP A 30 -2.24 -3.17 -18.87
C ASP A 30 -0.74 -3.43 -18.58
N GLU A 31 0.12 -2.47 -18.96
CA GLU A 31 1.55 -2.52 -18.67
C GLU A 31 1.84 -2.42 -17.17
N ASP A 32 1.19 -1.49 -16.46
CA ASP A 32 1.32 -1.34 -15.02
C ASP A 32 0.80 -2.58 -14.28
N LEU A 33 -0.34 -3.12 -14.73
CA LEU A 33 -0.92 -4.33 -14.14
C LEU A 33 -0.01 -5.55 -14.26
N LYS A 34 0.81 -5.63 -15.31
CA LYS A 34 1.79 -6.71 -15.51
C LYS A 34 3.03 -6.58 -14.61
N GLN A 35 3.31 -5.38 -14.10
CA GLN A 35 4.48 -5.10 -13.26
C GLN A 35 4.23 -5.40 -11.77
N GLY A 36 3.00 -5.74 -11.38
CA GLY A 36 2.63 -6.01 -10.00
C GLY A 36 1.77 -7.25 -9.82
N ILE A 37 1.16 -7.37 -8.65
CA ILE A 37 0.33 -8.52 -8.28
C ILE A 37 -1.09 -8.05 -7.95
N LEU A 38 -2.08 -8.69 -8.57
CA LEU A 38 -3.48 -8.50 -8.25
C LEU A 38 -3.93 -9.51 -7.20
N ILE A 39 -4.54 -9.02 -6.14
CA ILE A 39 -5.11 -9.83 -5.06
C ILE A 39 -6.60 -9.50 -4.90
N GLU A 40 -7.33 -10.35 -4.19
CA GLU A 40 -8.75 -10.12 -3.93
C GLU A 40 -8.96 -9.16 -2.76
N SER A 41 -8.22 -9.36 -1.67
CA SER A 41 -8.35 -8.63 -0.41
C SER A 41 -7.02 -8.51 0.33
N LEU A 42 -6.85 -7.43 1.08
CA LEU A 42 -5.75 -7.26 2.01
C LEU A 42 -6.11 -7.79 3.41
N PRO A 43 -5.15 -8.33 4.18
CA PRO A 43 -5.35 -8.58 5.60
C PRO A 43 -5.68 -7.28 6.34
N THR A 44 -6.39 -7.37 7.46
CA THR A 44 -6.65 -6.19 8.29
C THR A 44 -5.37 -5.76 9.00
N GLN A 45 -4.90 -4.54 8.72
CA GLN A 45 -3.81 -3.92 9.47
C GLN A 45 -4.26 -3.73 10.92
N LYS A 46 -3.43 -4.18 11.87
CA LYS A 46 -3.64 -3.90 13.29
C LYS A 46 -2.78 -2.71 13.70
N TYR A 47 -3.31 -1.85 14.54
CA TYR A 47 -2.50 -0.85 15.21
C TYR A 47 -1.67 -1.53 16.29
N VAL A 48 -0.36 -1.32 16.28
CA VAL A 48 0.56 -1.77 17.33
C VAL A 48 1.35 -0.55 17.77
N GLU A 49 1.29 -0.24 19.07
CA GLU A 49 1.93 0.95 19.62
C GLU A 49 3.44 0.95 19.34
N ASN A 50 3.99 2.09 18.92
CA ASN A 50 5.40 2.28 18.56
C ASN A 50 5.92 1.37 17.43
N LYS A 51 5.04 0.75 16.63
CA LYS A 51 5.44 -0.07 15.48
C LYS A 51 4.82 0.42 14.18
N GLU A 52 5.61 0.34 13.12
CA GLU A 52 5.18 0.59 11.76
C GLU A 52 4.75 -0.74 11.12
N ALA A 53 3.55 -0.74 10.52
CA ALA A 53 3.04 -1.89 9.79
C ALA A 53 3.51 -1.82 8.33
N LYS A 54 4.38 -2.74 7.94
CA LYS A 54 4.89 -2.88 6.58
C LYS A 54 4.22 -4.06 5.89
N LEU A 55 3.69 -3.84 4.69
CA LEU A 55 3.00 -4.88 3.91
C LEU A 55 3.99 -5.67 3.07
N PHE A 56 3.86 -7.00 3.11
CA PHE A 56 4.66 -7.93 2.33
C PHE A 56 3.76 -8.95 1.63
N ILE A 57 4.25 -9.51 0.54
CA ILE A 57 3.61 -10.60 -0.19
C ILE A 57 4.59 -11.75 -0.39
N ASN A 58 4.10 -12.96 -0.16
CA ASN A 58 4.78 -14.18 -0.57
C ASN A 58 4.42 -14.46 -2.05
N ILE A 59 5.41 -14.48 -2.94
CA ILE A 59 5.18 -14.68 -4.38
C ILE A 59 4.89 -16.15 -4.74
N ASP A 60 5.31 -17.11 -3.90
CA ASP A 60 5.00 -18.54 -4.09
C ASP A 60 3.55 -18.85 -3.70
N THR A 61 3.11 -18.39 -2.53
CA THR A 61 1.76 -18.68 -2.00
C THR A 61 0.72 -17.62 -2.34
N LYS A 62 1.16 -16.46 -2.83
CA LYS A 62 0.35 -15.24 -3.05
C LYS A 62 -0.30 -14.72 -1.76
N GLU A 63 0.22 -15.09 -0.60
CA GLU A 63 -0.27 -14.63 0.69
C GLU A 63 0.31 -13.27 1.05
N VAL A 64 -0.56 -12.38 1.53
CA VAL A 64 -0.21 -11.02 1.92
C VAL A 64 -0.28 -10.90 3.44
N PHE A 65 0.73 -10.27 4.05
CA PHE A 65 0.82 -10.13 5.51
C PHE A 65 1.56 -8.85 5.92
N TYR A 66 1.29 -8.40 7.15
CA TYR A 66 1.99 -7.26 7.75
C TYR A 66 3.12 -7.71 8.66
N ARG A 67 4.30 -7.09 8.54
CA ARG A 67 5.34 -7.15 9.57
C ARG A 67 5.36 -5.83 10.34
N TYR A 68 5.49 -5.94 11.65
CA TYR A 68 5.51 -4.79 12.56
C TYR A 68 6.94 -4.54 13.01
N THR A 69 7.56 -3.52 12.43
CA THR A 69 8.91 -3.11 12.79
C THR A 69 8.87 -1.95 13.76
N ASP A 70 9.75 -1.95 14.75
CA ASP A 70 9.88 -0.84 15.68
C ASP A 70 10.13 0.46 14.92
N ILE A 71 9.31 1.48 15.21
CA ILE A 71 9.50 2.81 14.65
C ILE A 71 10.81 3.30 15.25
N LYS A 72 11.89 3.35 14.44
CA LYS A 72 13.04 4.16 14.83
C LYS A 72 12.48 5.58 14.95
N SER A 73 12.39 6.11 16.17
CA SER A 73 12.01 7.49 16.44
C SER A 73 12.98 8.44 15.72
N SER A 74 12.78 8.64 14.42
CA SER A 74 13.21 9.83 13.72
C SER A 74 11.96 10.68 13.60
N ILE A 75 11.96 11.72 14.41
CA ILE A 75 10.83 12.62 14.67
C ILE A 75 10.38 13.38 13.40
N GLU A 76 11.03 13.17 12.25
CA GLU A 76 10.86 13.94 11.01
C GLU A 76 9.87 13.35 9.99
N ASP A 77 9.54 12.06 10.00
CA ASP A 77 8.71 11.46 8.92
C ASP A 77 7.19 11.49 9.18
N LYS A 78 6.77 12.13 10.27
CA LYS A 78 5.36 12.21 10.69
C LYS A 78 4.50 13.14 9.81
N VAL A 79 5.07 13.77 8.78
CA VAL A 79 4.40 14.82 8.00
C VAL A 79 4.05 14.39 6.56
N ASN A 80 4.79 13.51 5.88
CA ASN A 80 4.58 13.37 4.42
C ASN A 80 3.56 12.33 3.95
N SER A 81 3.25 11.29 4.72
CA SER A 81 2.46 10.16 4.18
C SER A 81 0.95 10.21 4.50
N THR A 82 0.51 11.11 5.39
CA THR A 82 -0.94 11.28 5.67
C THR A 82 -1.58 12.38 4.81
N GLU A 83 -0.79 13.32 4.27
CA GLU A 83 -1.32 14.45 3.48
C GLU A 83 -1.68 14.06 2.03
N GLN A 84 -1.10 13.00 1.47
CA GLN A 84 -1.42 12.56 0.09
C GLN A 84 -2.81 11.93 -0.06
N THR A 85 -3.38 11.39 1.01
CA THR A 85 -4.76 10.84 0.97
C THR A 85 -5.83 11.94 1.09
N ILE A 86 -5.50 13.12 1.64
CA ILE A 86 -6.46 14.23 1.82
C ILE A 86 -6.63 15.03 0.52
N ALA A 87 -5.59 15.14 -0.31
CA ALA A 87 -5.65 15.86 -1.58
C ALA A 87 -6.62 15.21 -2.58
N ASP A 88 -6.66 13.87 -2.65
CA ASP A 88 -7.55 13.16 -3.60
C ASP A 88 -9.03 13.20 -3.17
N LEU A 89 -9.30 13.16 -1.85
CA LEU A 89 -10.66 13.25 -1.33
C LEU A 89 -11.27 14.65 -1.50
N THR A 90 -10.45 15.71 -1.51
CA THR A 90 -10.91 17.10 -1.71
C THR A 90 -11.33 17.34 -3.16
N PHE A 91 -10.67 16.71 -4.15
CA PHE A 91 -11.04 16.88 -5.55
C PHE A 91 -12.39 16.21 -5.91
N GLN A 92 -12.72 15.08 -5.28
CA GLN A 92 -13.99 14.39 -5.53
C GLN A 92 -15.21 15.11 -4.90
N LEU A 93 -15.01 15.87 -3.82
CA LEU A 93 -16.08 16.66 -3.20
C LEU A 93 -16.37 17.97 -3.96
N MET A 94 -15.39 18.53 -4.68
CA MET A 94 -15.60 19.74 -5.50
C MET A 94 -16.26 19.47 -6.85
N SER A 95 -16.27 18.22 -7.33
CA SER A 95 -16.83 17.86 -8.65
C SER A 95 -18.32 17.44 -8.60
N ASN A 96 -18.83 17.06 -7.42
CA ASN A 96 -20.23 16.65 -7.23
C ASN A 96 -21.14 17.71 -6.57
N GLY A 97 -20.65 18.94 -6.40
CA GLY A 97 -21.45 20.09 -5.98
C GLY A 97 -22.01 20.84 -7.18
N VAL A 98 -23.02 20.28 -7.85
CA VAL A 98 -23.97 21.09 -8.63
C VAL A 98 -24.87 21.83 -7.64
N ILE A 99 -24.68 23.16 -7.53
CA ILE A 99 -25.70 24.20 -7.77
C ILE A 99 -25.02 25.57 -7.89
#